data_AF-A0A974UBF8-F1
#
_entry.id   AF-A0A974UBF8-F1
#
_cell.length_a   1.000
_cell.length_b   1.000
_cell.length_c   1.000
_cell.angle_alpha   90.00
_cell.angle_beta   90.00
_cell.angle_gamma   90.00
#
_symmetry.space_group_name_H-M   'P 1'
#
loop_
_entity.id
_entity.type
_entity.pdbx_description
1 polymer ?
#
loop_
_entity_poly.entity_id
_entity_poly.type
_entity_poly.pdbx_seq_one_letter_code
_entity_poly.pdbx_strand_id
1 'polypeptide(L)'
;MAGKKSRQMNLPLLLPLAGLIIEIIVYLILISYNVEISPSLMFFLLLIGGLLAYQVILQIIQVIKINIAVNKSDNVKTLVESGQGIEAIKVWKKNLLILPRDQYLETLNEVVNTYQKLDMPNGVKAAQDLIKHSHEFFDMVNSADKATPEVRQQWREKSNSLRKMVKDLPES
;
A
#
# COMPACT_ATOMS: atom_id res chain seq x y z
N MET A 1 -7.72 -26.85 -2.37
CA MET A 1 -8.27 -26.20 -3.59
C MET A 1 -7.73 -24.79 -3.64
N ALA A 2 -6.83 -24.51 -4.59
CA ALA A 2 -6.17 -23.22 -4.72
C ALA A 2 -7.18 -22.19 -5.27
N GLY A 3 -7.76 -21.39 -4.36
CA GLY A 3 -8.53 -20.22 -4.75
C GLY A 3 -7.62 -19.29 -5.53
N LYS A 4 -7.89 -19.12 -6.83
CA LYS A 4 -7.28 -18.08 -7.66
C LYS A 4 -7.44 -16.75 -6.93
N LYS A 5 -6.37 -16.24 -6.31
CA LYS A 5 -6.25 -14.83 -5.93
C LYS A 5 -6.43 -14.06 -7.22
N SER A 6 -7.65 -13.59 -7.49
CA SER A 6 -7.87 -12.60 -8.53
C SER A 6 -6.95 -11.44 -8.17
N ARG A 7 -5.92 -11.22 -8.99
CA ARG A 7 -5.13 -10.00 -8.97
C ARG A 7 -6.17 -8.89 -9.09
N GLN A 8 -6.58 -8.29 -7.97
CA GLN A 8 -7.44 -7.13 -7.99
C GLN A 8 -6.62 -6.08 -8.73
N MET A 9 -6.90 -5.93 -10.02
CA MET A 9 -6.24 -4.95 -10.86
C MET A 9 -6.54 -3.63 -10.19
N ASN A 10 -5.50 -2.89 -9.80
CA ASN A 10 -5.66 -1.60 -9.16
C ASN A 10 -6.48 -0.72 -10.10
N LEU A 11 -7.78 -0.60 -9.82
CA LEU A 11 -8.72 0.24 -10.56
C LEU A 11 -8.18 1.68 -10.74
N PRO A 12 -7.45 2.26 -9.76
CA PRO A 12 -6.77 3.55 -9.93
C PRO A 12 -5.70 3.58 -11.04
N LEU A 13 -5.14 2.44 -11.45
CA LEU A 13 -4.13 2.31 -12.51
C LEU A 13 -4.79 2.11 -13.87
N LEU A 14 -5.93 1.42 -13.89
CA LEU A 14 -6.66 1.09 -15.11
C LEU A 14 -7.19 2.33 -15.82
N LEU A 15 -7.74 3.28 -15.06
CA LEU A 15 -8.30 4.52 -15.61
C LEU A 15 -7.25 5.38 -16.33
N PRO A 16 -6.09 5.73 -15.72
CA PRO A 16 -5.08 6.52 -16.41
C PRO A 16 -4.38 5.76 -17.54
N LEU A 17 -4.19 4.44 -17.42
CA LEU A 17 -3.70 3.61 -18.54
C LEU A 17 -4.66 3.61 -19.73
N ALA A 18 -5.96 3.42 -19.48
CA ALA A 18 -6.98 3.47 -20.53
C ALA A 18 -7.03 4.86 -21.17
N GLY A 19 -6.90 5.92 -20.36
CA GLY A 19 -6.79 7.29 -20.84
C GLY A 19 -5.62 7.49 -21.81
N LEU A 20 -4.41 7.01 -21.46
CA LEU A 20 -3.24 7.09 -22.34
C LEU A 20 -3.44 6.34 -23.67
N ILE A 21 -4.06 5.15 -23.61
CA ILE A 21 -4.36 4.37 -24.82
C ILE A 21 -5.35 5.13 -25.71
N ILE A 22 -6.41 5.69 -25.13
CA ILE A 22 -7.41 6.49 -25.88
C ILE A 22 -6.74 7.71 -26.51
N GLU A 23 -5.87 8.40 -25.78
CA GLU A 23 -5.16 9.57 -26.29
C GLU A 23 -4.29 9.24 -27.51
N ILE A 24 -3.55 8.11 -27.46
CA ILE A 24 -2.78 7.60 -28.59
C ILE A 24 -3.69 7.29 -29.79
N ILE A 25 -4.82 6.63 -29.55
CA ILE A 25 -5.79 6.29 -30.62
C ILE A 25 -6.35 7.55 -31.26
N VAL A 26 -6.76 8.55 -30.47
CA VAL A 26 -7.29 9.82 -30.96
C VAL A 26 -6.24 10.53 -31.81
N TYR A 27 -4.99 10.60 -31.35
CA TYR A 27 -3.88 11.18 -32.10
C TYR A 27 -3.66 10.47 -33.44
N LEU A 28 -3.65 9.13 -33.45
CA LEU A 28 -3.50 8.34 -34.68
C LEU A 28 -4.65 8.54 -35.66
N ILE A 29 -5.89 8.64 -35.18
CA ILE A 29 -7.07 8.93 -36.01
C ILE A 29 -6.91 10.33 -36.65
N LEU A 30 -6.59 11.36 -35.86
CA LEU A 30 -6.45 12.73 -36.37
C LEU A 30 -5.41 12.81 -37.49
N ILE A 31 -4.27 12.12 -37.32
CA ILE A 31 -3.23 12.03 -38.37
C ILE A 31 -3.74 11.23 -39.58
N SER A 32 -4.39 10.08 -39.37
CA SER A 32 -4.86 9.22 -40.46
C SER A 32 -5.90 9.90 -41.35
N TYR A 33 -6.66 10.87 -40.82
CA TYR A 33 -7.65 11.65 -41.57
C TYR A 33 -7.09 12.98 -42.10
N ASN A 34 -5.77 13.24 -41.97
CA ASN A 34 -5.13 14.50 -42.36
C ASN A 34 -5.82 15.74 -41.74
N VAL A 35 -6.37 15.59 -40.54
CA VAL A 35 -7.00 16.71 -39.83
C VAL A 35 -5.89 17.64 -39.34
N GLU A 36 -5.95 18.91 -39.72
CA GLU A 36 -5.05 19.92 -39.17
C GLU A 36 -5.27 20.05 -37.66
N ILE A 37 -4.32 19.54 -36.88
CA ILE A 37 -4.36 19.62 -35.43
C ILE A 37 -4.06 21.07 -35.05
N SER A 38 -5.07 21.77 -34.50
CA SER A 38 -4.87 23.14 -34.03
C SER A 38 -3.83 23.19 -32.91
N PRO A 39 -3.04 24.28 -32.80
CA PRO A 39 -2.03 24.41 -31.73
C PRO A 39 -2.63 24.22 -30.33
N SER A 40 -3.87 24.69 -30.12
CA SER A 40 -4.60 24.53 -28.87
C SER A 40 -4.96 23.08 -28.57
N LEU A 41 -5.41 22.32 -29.57
CA LEU A 41 -5.72 20.90 -29.42
C LEU A 41 -4.46 20.08 -29.14
N MET A 42 -3.36 20.39 -29.84
CA MET A 42 -2.06 19.74 -29.61
C MET A 42 -1.55 19.99 -28.18
N PHE A 43 -1.64 21.23 -27.71
CA PHE A 43 -1.27 21.59 -26.34
C PHE A 43 -2.16 20.91 -25.30
N PHE A 44 -3.46 20.81 -25.56
CA PHE A 44 -4.41 20.12 -24.69
C PHE A 44 -4.12 18.62 -24.57
N LEU A 45 -3.85 17.94 -25.70
CA LEU A 45 -3.44 16.54 -25.69
C LEU A 45 -2.15 16.37 -24.87
N LEU A 46 -1.11 17.16 -25.15
CA LEU A 46 0.14 17.11 -24.39
C LEU A 46 -0.04 17.29 -22.87
N LEU A 47 -0.93 18.20 -22.44
CA LEU A 47 -1.24 18.37 -21.02
C LEU A 47 -1.92 17.14 -20.42
N ILE A 48 -2.90 16.56 -21.12
CA ILE A 48 -3.60 15.35 -20.65
C ILE A 48 -2.63 14.18 -20.59
N GLY A 49 -1.86 13.93 -21.65
CA GLY A 49 -0.89 12.83 -21.68
C GLY A 49 0.18 12.96 -20.63
N GLY A 50 0.70 14.19 -20.42
CA GLY A 50 1.62 14.48 -19.33
C GLY A 50 1.03 14.17 -17.95
N LEU A 51 -0.22 14.58 -17.71
CA LEU A 51 -0.93 14.36 -16.46
C LEU A 51 -1.20 12.86 -16.22
N LEU A 52 -1.67 12.14 -17.23
CA LEU A 52 -1.93 10.70 -17.14
C LEU A 52 -0.64 9.91 -16.93
N ALA A 53 0.43 10.25 -17.66
CA ALA A 53 1.75 9.66 -17.47
C ALA A 53 2.28 9.89 -16.04
N TYR A 54 2.15 11.10 -15.52
CA TYR A 54 2.51 11.43 -14.14
C TYR A 54 1.76 10.55 -13.12
N GLN A 55 0.44 10.37 -13.31
CA GLN A 55 -0.37 9.50 -12.45
C GLN A 55 0.09 8.04 -12.50
N VAL A 56 0.38 7.51 -13.69
CA VAL A 56 0.89 6.14 -13.86
C VAL A 56 2.24 5.98 -13.15
N ILE A 57 3.16 6.94 -13.32
CA ILE A 57 4.49 6.90 -12.69
C ILE A 57 4.38 6.85 -11.16
N LEU A 58 3.57 7.73 -10.56
CA LEU A 58 3.39 7.74 -9.11
C LEU A 58 2.86 6.41 -8.56
N GLN A 59 1.93 5.78 -9.28
CA GLN A 59 1.37 4.49 -8.89
C GLN A 59 2.39 3.36 -9.03
N ILE A 60 3.20 3.36 -10.10
CA ILE A 60 4.31 2.42 -10.26
C ILE A 60 5.29 2.56 -9.09
N ILE A 61 5.65 3.78 -8.69
CA ILE A 61 6.53 4.02 -7.54
C ILE A 61 5.96 3.41 -6.26
N GLN A 62 4.65 3.54 -6.01
CA GLN A 62 4.00 2.94 -4.83
C GLN A 62 4.06 1.41 -4.87
N VAL A 63 3.75 0.80 -6.01
CA VAL A 63 3.81 -0.66 -6.20
C VAL A 63 5.23 -1.18 -5.98
N ILE A 64 6.24 -0.47 -6.51
CA ILE A 64 7.65 -0.82 -6.30
C ILE A 64 8.01 -0.73 -4.82
N LYS A 65 7.64 0.35 -4.12
CA LYS A 65 7.89 0.49 -2.67
C LYS A 65 7.29 -0.65 -1.86
N ILE A 66 6.05 -1.04 -2.19
CA ILE A 66 5.36 -2.17 -1.56
C ILE A 66 6.11 -3.47 -1.84
N ASN A 67 6.45 -3.76 -3.11
CA ASN A 67 7.19 -4.98 -3.47
C ASN A 67 8.56 -5.07 -2.79
N ILE A 68 9.28 -3.96 -2.69
CA ILE A 68 10.56 -3.91 -1.97
C ILE A 68 10.35 -4.20 -0.47
N ALA A 69 9.31 -3.63 0.16
CA ALA A 69 9.00 -3.88 1.56
C ALA A 69 8.61 -5.35 1.81
N VAL A 70 7.83 -5.95 0.91
CA VAL A 70 7.45 -7.37 0.95
C VAL A 70 8.68 -8.27 0.76
N ASN A 71 9.48 -8.06 -0.28
CA ASN A 71 10.69 -8.86 -0.51
C ASN A 71 11.73 -8.71 0.61
N LYS A 72 11.84 -7.53 1.23
CA LYS A 72 12.66 -7.36 2.43
C LYS A 72 12.14 -8.18 3.60
N SER A 73 10.82 -8.35 3.74
CA SER A 73 10.22 -9.21 4.77
C SER A 73 10.59 -10.69 4.60
N ASP A 74 10.75 -11.18 3.37
CA ASP A 74 11.21 -12.57 3.15
C ASP A 74 12.65 -12.78 3.64
N ASN A 75 13.53 -11.79 3.44
CA ASN A 75 14.88 -11.79 4.02
C ASN A 75 14.90 -11.62 5.56
N VAL A 76 13.77 -11.25 6.18
CA VAL A 76 13.68 -11.16 7.64
C VAL A 76 13.42 -12.53 8.27
N LYS A 77 12.82 -13.48 7.54
CA LYS A 77 12.63 -14.85 8.03
C LYS A 77 13.96 -15.53 8.34
N THR A 78 14.99 -15.28 7.52
CA THR A 78 16.34 -15.79 7.76
C THR A 78 17.02 -15.12 8.97
N LEU A 79 16.64 -13.88 9.34
CA LEU A 79 17.10 -13.24 10.58
C LEU A 79 16.47 -13.89 11.82
N VAL A 80 15.19 -14.27 11.75
CA VAL A 80 14.52 -15.01 12.83
C VAL A 80 15.13 -16.40 12.99
N GLU A 81 15.37 -17.11 11.88
CA GLU A 81 15.97 -18.44 11.89
C GLU A 81 17.44 -18.42 12.36
N SER A 82 18.17 -17.32 12.14
CA SER A 82 19.53 -17.13 12.65
C SER A 82 19.61 -16.63 14.10
N GLY A 83 18.48 -16.57 14.81
CA GLY A 83 18.40 -16.17 16.22
C GLY A 83 18.40 -14.65 16.45
N GLN A 84 18.39 -13.85 15.38
CA GLN A 84 18.34 -12.38 15.44
C GLN A 84 16.91 -11.84 15.45
N GLY A 85 16.04 -12.42 16.27
CA GLY A 85 14.60 -12.10 16.31
C GLY A 85 14.30 -10.63 16.61
N ILE A 86 15.11 -9.96 17.43
CA ILE A 86 14.97 -8.52 17.72
C ILE A 86 15.31 -7.66 16.49
N GLU A 87 16.33 -8.03 15.73
CA GLU A 87 16.69 -7.30 14.51
C GLU A 87 15.63 -7.48 13.43
N ALA A 88 15.04 -8.68 13.35
CA ALA A 88 13.88 -8.95 12.52
C ALA A 88 12.69 -8.04 12.86
N ILE A 89 12.37 -7.88 14.15
CA ILE A 89 11.31 -6.99 14.63
C ILE A 89 11.56 -5.53 14.20
N LYS A 90 12.80 -5.04 14.29
CA LYS A 90 13.14 -3.67 13.83
C LYS A 90 12.88 -3.46 12.35
N VAL A 91 13.21 -4.46 11.52
CA VAL A 91 12.97 -4.39 10.08
C VAL A 91 11.46 -4.43 9.78
N TRP A 92 10.72 -5.35 10.41
CA TRP A 92 9.27 -5.42 10.26
C TRP A 92 8.57 -4.14 10.70
N LYS A 93 8.97 -3.55 11.83
CA LYS A 93 8.44 -2.28 12.34
C LYS A 93 8.56 -1.13 11.33
N LYS A 94 9.67 -1.05 10.59
CA LYS A 94 9.86 -0.08 9.50
C LYS A 94 8.93 -0.37 8.31
N ASN A 95 8.75 -1.64 7.98
CA ASN A 95 7.92 -2.07 6.85
C ASN A 95 6.42 -1.94 7.13
N LEU A 96 5.97 -2.17 8.36
CA LEU A 96 4.55 -2.07 8.78
C LEU A 96 3.92 -0.71 8.44
N LEU A 97 4.70 0.37 8.35
CA LEU A 97 4.16 1.69 7.98
C LEU A 97 3.88 1.85 6.48
N ILE A 98 4.25 0.86 5.67
CA ILE A 98 4.23 0.89 4.20
C ILE A 98 3.34 -0.23 3.64
N LEU A 99 3.21 -1.33 4.37
CA LEU A 99 2.53 -2.53 3.87
C LEU A 99 1.02 -2.33 3.67
N PRO A 100 0.42 -2.96 2.64
CA PRO A 100 -1.03 -3.05 2.50
C PRO A 100 -1.65 -3.90 3.60
N ARG A 101 -2.96 -3.77 3.83
CA ARG A 101 -3.72 -4.45 4.91
C ARG A 101 -3.35 -5.92 5.10
N ASP A 102 -3.40 -6.71 4.04
CA ASP A 102 -3.24 -8.16 4.16
C ASP A 102 -1.82 -8.52 4.60
N GLN A 103 -0.81 -7.94 3.95
CA GLN A 103 0.59 -8.14 4.33
C GLN A 103 0.91 -7.52 5.69
N TYR A 104 0.27 -6.41 6.04
CA TYR A 104 0.42 -5.77 7.34
C TYR A 104 0.00 -6.70 8.48
N LEU A 105 -1.19 -7.31 8.37
CA LEU A 105 -1.70 -8.25 9.37
C LEU A 105 -0.88 -9.54 9.42
N GLU A 106 -0.44 -10.04 8.27
CA GLU A 106 0.46 -11.19 8.19
C GLU A 106 1.80 -10.91 8.89
N THR A 107 2.45 -9.78 8.60
CA THR A 107 3.69 -9.36 9.26
C THR A 107 3.49 -9.17 10.77
N LEU A 108 2.36 -8.64 11.24
CA LEU A 108 2.10 -8.55 12.67
C LEU A 108 1.99 -9.91 13.36
N ASN A 109 1.41 -10.91 12.69
CA ASN A 109 1.39 -12.28 13.22
C ASN A 109 2.82 -12.85 13.32
N GLU A 110 3.68 -12.58 12.34
CA GLU A 110 5.10 -12.97 12.40
C GLU A 110 5.85 -12.28 13.55
N VAL A 111 5.55 -10.99 13.80
CA VAL A 111 6.06 -10.24 14.96
C VAL A 111 5.61 -10.87 16.28
N VAL A 112 4.32 -11.22 16.43
CA VAL A 112 3.78 -11.91 17.62
C VAL A 112 4.52 -13.22 17.85
N ASN A 113 4.64 -14.06 16.82
CA ASN A 113 5.32 -15.35 16.91
C ASN A 113 6.79 -15.19 17.31
N THR A 114 7.44 -14.13 16.84
CA THR A 114 8.84 -13.85 17.17
C THR A 114 8.99 -13.36 18.61
N TYR A 115 8.10 -12.50 19.11
CA TYR A 115 8.08 -12.13 20.54
C TYR A 115 7.79 -13.34 21.45
N GLN A 116 6.93 -14.26 21.02
CA GLN A 116 6.67 -15.52 21.76
C GLN A 116 7.94 -16.38 21.83
N LYS A 117 8.66 -16.54 20.71
CA LYS A 117 9.94 -17.29 20.69
C LYS A 117 11.03 -16.64 21.54
N LEU A 118 10.97 -15.33 21.73
CA LEU A 118 11.91 -14.55 22.55
C LEU A 118 11.46 -14.43 24.02
N ASP A 119 10.37 -15.09 24.42
CA ASP A 119 9.78 -14.99 25.76
C ASP A 119 9.53 -13.53 26.22
N MET A 120 9.06 -12.68 25.31
CA MET A 120 8.76 -11.27 25.56
C MET A 120 7.25 -11.03 25.70
N PRO A 121 6.62 -11.31 26.87
CA PRO A 121 5.17 -11.24 27.03
C PRO A 121 4.60 -9.84 26.80
N ASN A 122 5.36 -8.80 27.13
CA ASN A 122 4.98 -7.41 26.86
C ASN A 122 4.94 -7.11 25.34
N GLY A 123 5.87 -7.66 24.58
CA GLY A 123 5.90 -7.54 23.11
C GLY A 123 4.75 -8.30 22.46
N VAL A 124 4.46 -9.51 22.94
CA VAL A 124 3.30 -10.31 22.49
C VAL A 124 2.00 -9.53 22.71
N LYS A 125 1.79 -8.98 23.91
CA LYS A 125 0.59 -8.23 24.23
C LYS A 125 0.46 -6.96 23.36
N ALA A 126 1.54 -6.19 23.23
CA ALA A 126 1.54 -4.97 22.41
C ALA A 126 1.23 -5.28 20.93
N ALA A 127 1.81 -6.35 20.38
CA ALA A 127 1.56 -6.76 19.00
C ALA A 127 0.13 -7.30 18.80
N GLN A 128 -0.43 -8.04 19.76
CA GLN A 128 -1.83 -8.48 19.73
C GLN A 128 -2.82 -7.32 19.81
N ASP A 129 -2.57 -6.36 20.70
CA ASP A 129 -3.37 -5.14 20.81
C ASP A 129 -3.32 -4.34 19.50
N LEU A 130 -2.16 -4.27 18.86
CA LEU A 130 -1.99 -3.65 17.56
C LEU A 130 -2.78 -4.38 16.46
N ILE A 131 -2.77 -5.71 16.42
CA ILE A 131 -3.59 -6.51 15.48
C ILE A 131 -5.07 -6.17 15.65
N LYS A 132 -5.57 -6.15 16.90
CA LYS A 132 -6.96 -5.85 17.20
C LYS A 132 -7.36 -4.45 16.70
N HIS A 133 -6.60 -3.42 17.07
CA HIS A 133 -6.90 -2.05 16.63
C HIS A 133 -6.77 -1.88 15.12
N SER A 134 -5.90 -2.65 14.47
CA SER A 134 -5.74 -2.61 13.02
C SER A 134 -6.95 -3.19 12.30
N HIS A 135 -7.50 -4.32 12.79
CA HIS A 135 -8.77 -4.85 12.29
C HIS A 135 -9.90 -3.83 12.40
N GLU A 136 -10.09 -3.25 13.58
CA GLU A 136 -11.12 -2.22 13.80
C GLU A 136 -10.98 -1.02 12.87
N PHE A 137 -9.74 -0.58 12.63
CA PHE A 137 -9.46 0.51 11.69
C PHE A 137 -9.79 0.12 10.25
N PHE A 138 -9.36 -1.06 9.80
CA PHE A 138 -9.62 -1.50 8.43
C PHE A 138 -11.10 -1.77 8.17
N ASP A 139 -11.84 -2.29 9.14
CA ASP A 139 -13.28 -2.51 9.02
C ASP A 139 -14.05 -1.18 8.95
N MET A 140 -13.61 -0.19 9.73
CA MET A 140 -14.12 1.18 9.67
C MET A 140 -13.84 1.85 8.31
N VAL A 141 -12.64 1.67 7.74
CA VAL A 141 -12.28 2.24 6.43
C VAL A 141 -13.01 1.52 5.29
N ASN A 142 -13.23 0.21 5.38
CA ASN A 142 -13.97 -0.54 4.37
C ASN A 142 -15.47 -0.20 4.34
N SER A 143 -16.02 0.38 5.41
CA SER A 143 -17.40 0.86 5.48
C SER A 143 -17.58 2.26 4.84
N ALA A 144 -16.79 2.55 3.79
CA ALA A 144 -16.52 3.89 3.24
C ALA A 144 -17.73 4.65 2.69
N ASP A 145 -18.86 3.99 2.46
CA ASP A 145 -20.10 4.59 1.93
C ASP A 145 -20.68 5.70 2.84
N LYS A 146 -20.12 5.93 4.03
CA LYS A 146 -20.56 6.92 5.02
C LYS A 146 -19.46 7.88 5.50
N ALA A 147 -18.45 8.19 4.68
CA ALA A 147 -17.31 9.03 5.06
C ALA A 147 -17.66 10.54 5.20
N THR A 148 -18.41 10.91 6.25
CA THR A 148 -18.59 12.31 6.67
C THR A 148 -17.26 12.95 7.08
N PRO A 149 -17.15 14.29 7.16
CA PRO A 149 -15.94 14.95 7.66
C PRO A 149 -15.50 14.44 9.05
N GLU A 150 -16.46 14.16 9.94
CA GLU A 150 -16.20 13.63 11.29
C GLU A 150 -15.62 12.21 11.23
N VAL A 151 -16.19 11.34 10.39
CA VAL A 151 -15.66 9.98 10.16
C VAL A 151 -14.24 10.05 9.61
N ARG A 152 -13.97 10.97 8.67
CA ARG A 152 -12.61 11.19 8.14
C ARG A 152 -11.63 11.68 9.20
N GLN A 153 -12.08 12.47 10.18
CA GLN A 153 -11.26 12.88 11.31
C GLN A 153 -10.93 11.69 12.21
N GLN A 154 -11.94 10.87 12.55
CA GLN A 154 -11.73 9.63 13.32
C GLN A 154 -10.76 8.67 12.62
N TRP A 155 -10.80 8.58 11.28
CA TRP A 155 -9.83 7.80 10.52
C TRP A 155 -8.41 8.30 10.70
N ARG A 156 -8.20 9.62 10.68
CA ARG A 156 -6.87 10.22 10.90
C ARG A 156 -6.38 9.95 12.31
N GLU A 157 -7.23 10.12 13.31
CA GLU A 157 -6.91 9.88 14.72
C GLU A 157 -6.54 8.41 14.96
N LYS A 158 -7.35 7.47 14.48
CA LYS A 158 -7.06 6.03 14.57
C LYS A 158 -5.79 5.64 13.80
N SER A 159 -5.59 6.17 12.58
CA SER A 159 -4.37 5.94 11.81
C SER A 159 -3.12 6.44 12.55
N ASN A 160 -3.18 7.64 13.15
CA ASN A 160 -2.07 8.18 13.94
C ASN A 160 -1.81 7.35 15.19
N SER A 161 -2.86 6.87 15.86
CA SER A 161 -2.76 5.95 16.99
C SER A 161 -2.06 4.64 16.59
N LEU A 162 -2.46 4.01 15.48
CA LEU A 162 -1.79 2.81 14.96
C LEU A 162 -0.31 3.04 14.65
N ARG A 163 0.03 4.18 14.02
CA ARG A 163 1.43 4.55 13.77
C ARG A 163 2.23 4.68 15.06
N LYS A 164 1.62 5.20 16.12
CA LYS A 164 2.24 5.30 17.44
C LYS A 164 2.44 3.92 18.04
N MET A 165 1.41 3.06 18.03
CA MET A 165 1.52 1.68 18.52
C MET A 165 2.61 0.87 17.78
N VAL A 166 2.71 1.01 16.45
CA VAL A 166 3.81 0.42 15.68
C VAL A 166 5.16 0.91 16.20
N LYS A 167 5.30 2.23 16.45
CA LYS A 167 6.53 2.83 17.00
C LYS A 167 6.83 2.41 18.43
N ASP A 168 5.82 2.07 19.21
CA ASP A 168 5.94 1.68 20.62
C ASP A 168 6.19 0.18 20.79
N LEU A 169 6.20 -0.61 19.69
CA LEU A 169 6.58 -2.02 19.74
C LEU A 169 7.99 -2.20 20.33
N PRO A 170 8.17 -3.10 21.34
CA PRO A 170 9.44 -3.30 22.02
C PRO A 170 10.57 -3.76 21.09
N GLU A 171 11.75 -3.17 21.24
CA GLU A 171 12.95 -3.53 20.45
C GLU A 171 14.10 -4.08 21.33
N SER A 172 13.83 -4.32 22.61
CA SER A 172 14.78 -4.81 23.62
C SER A 172 14.04 -5.38 24.82
#